data_AF-A0A4Y8S7N5-F1
#
_entry.id   AF-A0A4Y8S7N5-F1
#
_cell.length_a   1.000
_cell.length_b   1.000
_cell.length_c   1.000
_cell.angle_alpha   90.00
_cell.angle_beta   90.00
_cell.angle_gamma   90.00
#
_symmetry.space_group_name_H-M   'P 1'
#
loop_
_entity.id
_entity.type
_entity.pdbx_description
1 polymer ?
#
loop_
_entity_poly.entity_id
_entity_poly.type
_entity_poly.pdbx_seq_one_letter_code
_entity_poly.pdbx_strand_id
1 'polypeptide(L)'
;MGNLPYSVVYQSPDGFFVCRTDFNKLENAEEFITSKIFIYNGAKFHFILKDGKELIKGDPIQRTGKFYSDSMKFAVEIPLSSFAKSS
;
A
#
# COMPACT_ATOMS: atom_id res chain seq x y z
N MET A 1 20.89 7.06 -8.94
CA MET A 1 19.99 7.08 -7.78
C MET A 1 18.69 6.46 -8.25
N GLY A 2 18.44 5.18 -7.93
CA GLY A 2 17.17 4.54 -8.29
C GLY A 2 16.05 5.25 -7.52
N ASN A 3 14.97 5.64 -8.19
CA ASN A 3 13.78 6.09 -7.49
C ASN A 3 13.30 4.92 -6.63
N LEU A 4 13.47 5.07 -5.32
CA LEU A 4 13.01 4.09 -4.37
C LEU A 4 11.47 4.19 -4.26
N PRO A 5 10.76 3.07 -4.08
CA PRO A 5 9.32 3.02 -4.29
C PRO A 5 8.51 3.57 -3.10
N TYR A 6 7.31 4.06 -3.41
CA TYR A 6 6.23 4.30 -2.46
C TYR A 6 5.35 3.07 -2.37
N SER A 7 5.22 2.52 -1.17
CA SER A 7 4.48 1.29 -0.90
C SER A 7 3.17 1.61 -0.19
N VAL A 8 2.04 1.37 -0.85
CA VAL A 8 0.72 1.47 -0.23
C VAL A 8 0.41 0.15 0.46
N VAL A 9 0.23 0.20 1.78
CA VAL A 9 -0.17 -0.95 2.60
C VAL A 9 -1.65 -0.81 2.96
N TYR A 10 -2.40 -1.89 2.73
CA TYR A 10 -3.84 -1.92 2.93
C TYR A 10 -4.33 -3.34 3.19
N GLN A 11 -5.53 -3.48 3.75
CA GLN A 11 -6.18 -4.77 3.90
C GLN A 11 -7.04 -5.08 2.67
N SER A 12 -7.01 -6.34 2.23
CA SER A 12 -7.82 -6.81 1.12
C SER A 12 -9.33 -6.62 1.38
N PRO A 13 -10.15 -6.45 0.32
CA PRO A 13 -11.61 -6.40 0.38
C PRO A 13 -12.29 -7.42 1.29
N ASP A 14 -11.78 -8.63 1.30
CA ASP A 14 -12.30 -9.79 2.03
C ASP A 14 -11.78 -9.85 3.49
N GLY A 15 -10.87 -8.94 3.87
CA GLY A 15 -10.32 -8.85 5.22
C GLY A 15 -9.22 -9.86 5.54
N PHE A 16 -8.88 -10.80 4.64
CA PHE A 16 -7.98 -11.91 4.98
C PHE A 16 -6.50 -11.57 4.93
N PHE A 17 -6.09 -10.63 4.07
CA PHE A 17 -4.68 -10.38 3.81
C PHE A 17 -4.32 -8.90 3.96
N VAL A 18 -3.12 -8.65 4.48
CA VAL A 18 -2.46 -7.36 4.31
C VAL A 18 -1.76 -7.38 2.96
N CYS A 19 -2.07 -6.41 2.12
CA CYS A 19 -1.55 -6.25 0.78
C CYS A 19 -0.60 -5.06 0.70
N ARG A 20 0.31 -5.12 -0.27
CA ARG A 20 1.18 -4.01 -0.67
C ARG A 20 1.11 -3.80 -2.18
N THR A 21 1.00 -2.55 -2.60
CA THR A 21 1.20 -2.14 -3.99
C THR A 21 2.26 -1.05 -4.05
N ASP A 22 3.25 -1.21 -4.93
CA ASP A 22 4.39 -0.31 -5.05
C ASP A 22 4.26 0.65 -6.24
N PHE A 23 4.72 1.89 -6.05
CA PHE A 23 4.62 2.99 -7.00
C PHE A 23 5.93 3.76 -7.08
N ASN A 24 6.27 4.28 -8.26
CA ASN A 24 7.48 5.09 -8.44
C ASN A 24 7.29 6.56 -8.03
N LYS A 25 6.04 7.02 -7.86
CA LYS A 25 5.68 8.40 -7.53
C LYS A 25 4.64 8.41 -6.42
N LEU A 26 4.76 9.38 -5.51
CA LEU A 26 3.80 9.57 -4.42
C LEU A 26 2.40 9.86 -4.96
N GLU A 27 2.29 10.71 -5.99
CA GLU A 27 1.03 11.09 -6.65
C GLU A 27 0.22 9.85 -7.07
N ASN A 28 0.86 8.87 -7.72
CA ASN A 28 0.20 7.64 -8.14
C ASN A 28 -0.27 6.78 -6.95
N ALA A 29 0.51 6.75 -5.86
CA ALA A 29 0.12 6.05 -4.64
C ALA A 29 -1.08 6.72 -3.96
N GLU A 30 -1.14 8.04 -4.00
CA GLU A 30 -2.28 8.81 -3.49
C GLU A 30 -3.52 8.68 -4.38
N GLU A 31 -3.37 8.66 -5.70
CA GLU A 31 -4.47 8.37 -6.62
C GLU A 31 -5.01 6.95 -6.39
N PHE A 32 -4.12 5.97 -6.17
CA PHE A 32 -4.51 4.59 -5.93
C PHE A 32 -5.42 4.43 -4.71
N ILE A 33 -5.18 5.14 -3.59
CA ILE A 33 -6.03 5.06 -2.40
C ILE A 33 -7.41 5.71 -2.59
N THR A 34 -7.60 6.46 -3.68
CA THR A 34 -8.92 6.99 -4.09
C THR A 34 -9.59 6.13 -5.17
N SER A 35 -8.98 4.99 -5.53
CA SER A 35 -9.51 4.12 -6.58
C SER A 35 -10.73 3.30 -6.12
N LYS A 36 -11.38 2.65 -7.09
CA LYS A 36 -12.55 1.81 -6.85
C LYS A 36 -12.32 0.70 -5.82
N ILE A 37 -11.08 0.23 -5.65
CA ILE A 37 -10.80 -0.89 -4.74
C ILE A 37 -11.10 -0.49 -3.28
N PHE A 38 -10.83 0.76 -2.93
CA PHE A 38 -11.04 1.30 -1.59
C PHE A 38 -12.46 1.81 -1.41
N ILE A 39 -13.02 2.46 -2.43
CA ILE A 39 -14.34 3.09 -2.36
C ILE A 39 -15.48 2.05 -2.47
N TYR A 40 -15.37 1.11 -3.42
CA TYR A 40 -16.45 0.17 -3.75
C TYR A 40 -16.15 -1.25 -3.31
N ASN A 41 -14.91 -1.70 -3.47
CA ASN A 41 -14.58 -3.09 -3.16
C ASN A 41 -14.23 -3.29 -1.67
N GLY A 42 -14.24 -2.24 -0.86
CA GLY A 42 -14.07 -2.36 0.59
C GLY A 42 -12.64 -2.65 1.07
N ALA A 43 -11.63 -2.49 0.22
CA ALA A 43 -10.25 -2.53 0.67
C ALA A 43 -9.99 -1.42 1.71
N LYS A 44 -9.26 -1.72 2.79
CA LYS A 44 -9.03 -0.77 3.89
C LYS A 44 -7.60 -0.25 3.86
N PHE A 45 -7.44 1.03 3.52
CA PHE A 45 -6.13 1.69 3.56
C PHE A 45 -5.57 1.73 5.00
N HIS A 46 -4.27 1.43 5.13
CA HIS A 46 -3.54 1.60 6.39
C HIS A 46 -2.55 2.76 6.32
N PHE A 47 -1.54 2.67 5.45
CA PHE A 47 -0.48 3.67 5.35
C PHE A 47 0.33 3.57 4.05
N ILE A 48 1.08 4.63 3.75
CA ILE A 48 2.07 4.69 2.67
C ILE A 48 3.46 4.79 3.28
N LEU A 49 4.35 3.90 2.86
CA LEU A 49 5.78 3.99 3.17
C LEU A 49 6.57 4.47 1.97
N LYS A 50 7.62 5.25 2.21
CA LYS A 50 8.69 5.49 1.25
C LYS A 50 9.86 4.58 1.58
N ASP A 51 10.35 3.88 0.56
CA ASP A 51 11.52 3.00 0.62
C ASP A 51 11.33 1.84 1.63
N GLY A 52 10.07 1.52 1.95
CA GLY A 52 9.68 0.55 2.98
C GLY A 52 10.05 0.93 4.41
N LYS A 53 10.47 2.17 4.68
CA LYS A 53 11.05 2.57 5.98
C LYS A 53 10.47 3.86 6.55
N GLU A 54 10.12 4.81 5.70
CA GLU A 54 9.64 6.12 6.12
C GLU A 54 8.12 6.20 5.98
N LEU A 55 7.41 6.55 7.05
CA LEU A 55 5.96 6.77 6.97
C LEU A 55 5.65 8.10 6.28
N ILE A 56 4.98 8.04 5.14
CA ILE A 56 4.56 9.22 4.38
C ILE A 56 3.12 9.63 4.72
N LYS A 57 2.22 8.65 4.86
CA LYS A 57 0.78 8.90 5.06
C LYS A 57 0.10 7.75 5.78
N GLY A 58 -1.01 8.04 6.45
CA GLY A 58 -1.86 7.04 7.12
C GLY A 58 -1.58 6.92 8.61
N ASP A 59 -2.26 5.97 9.25
CA ASP A 59 -2.18 5.78 10.70
C ASP A 59 -1.97 4.30 11.04
N PRO A 60 -0.71 3.83 11.01
CA PRO A 60 -0.39 2.47 11.41
C PRO A 60 -0.63 2.27 12.90
N ILE A 61 -1.01 1.05 13.28
CA ILE A 61 -1.20 0.65 14.69
C ILE A 61 0.08 0.90 15.52
N GLN A 62 1.25 0.75 14.88
CA GLN A 62 2.54 1.05 15.49
C GLN A 62 3.40 1.91 14.56
N ARG A 63 3.98 2.97 15.11
CA ARG A 63 4.89 3.87 14.38
C ARG A 63 6.35 3.54 14.65
N THR A 64 6.76 2.32 14.31
CA THR A 64 8.12 1.84 14.53
C THR A 64 8.73 1.28 13.25
N GLY A 65 10.04 1.41 13.08
CA GLY A 65 10.75 0.86 11.91
C GLY A 65 10.62 -0.67 11.80
N LYS A 66 10.53 -1.37 12.94
CA LYS A 66 10.25 -2.82 12.96
C LYS A 66 8.88 -3.14 12.37
N PHE A 67 7.83 -2.42 12.77
CA PHE A 67 6.49 -2.63 12.25
C PHE A 67 6.41 -2.36 10.75
N TYR A 68 7.08 -1.31 10.26
CA TYR A 68 7.17 -1.00 8.83
C TYR A 68 7.88 -2.11 8.06
N SER A 69 9.03 -2.56 8.56
CA SER A 69 9.76 -3.68 7.95
C SER A 69 8.96 -4.98 7.95
N ASP A 70 8.27 -5.30 9.05
CA ASP A 70 7.43 -6.49 9.16
C ASP A 70 6.25 -6.38 8.17
N SER A 71 5.61 -5.21 8.06
CA SER A 71 4.54 -4.97 7.10
C SER A 71 5.02 -5.14 5.66
N MET A 72 6.21 -4.66 5.32
CA MET A 72 6.82 -4.88 4.01
C MET A 72 7.18 -6.35 3.74
N LYS A 73 7.56 -7.09 4.76
CA LYS A 73 7.99 -8.49 4.63
C LYS A 73 6.81 -9.47 4.49
N PHE A 74 5.73 -9.21 5.23
CA PHE A 74 4.61 -10.14 5.34
C PHE A 74 3.38 -9.73 4.51
N ALA A 75 3.32 -8.50 4.00
CA ALA A 75 2.26 -8.12 3.08
C ALA A 75 2.38 -8.87 1.75
N VAL A 76 1.23 -9.30 1.22
CA VAL A 76 1.13 -9.88 -0.11
C VAL A 76 1.31 -8.78 -1.14
N GLU A 77 2.34 -8.89 -1.98
CA GLU A 77 2.56 -7.93 -3.05
C GLU A 77 1.52 -8.13 -4.17
N ILE A 78 0.76 -7.07 -4.45
CA ILE A 78 -0.21 -7.02 -5.54
C ILE A 78 0.27 -5.96 -6.53
N PRO A 79 0.78 -6.35 -7.72
CA PRO A 79 1.26 -5.39 -8.69
C PRO A 79 0.09 -4.56 -9.25
N LEU A 80 0.36 -3.29 -9.59
CA LEU A 80 -0.66 -2.37 -10.11
C LEU A 80 -1.42 -2.94 -11.34
N SER A 81 -0.73 -3.71 -12.17
CA SER A 81 -1.31 -4.39 -13.34
C SER A 81 -2.47 -5.34 -13.00
N SER A 82 -2.52 -5.86 -11.77
CA SER A 82 -3.61 -6.73 -11.30
C SER A 82 -4.95 -6.00 -11.23
N PHE A 83 -4.95 -4.66 -11.08
CA PHE A 83 -6.17 -3.86 -11.01
C PHE A 83 -6.66 -3.38 -12.38
N ALA A 84 -5.78 -3.32 -13.39
CA ALA A 84 -6.12 -2.85 -14.74
C ALA A 84 -7.01 -3.82 -15.52
N LYS A 85 -7.02 -5.12 -15.17
CA LYS A 85 -7.84 -6.14 -15.86
C LYS A 85 -9.30 -6.19 -15.40
N SER A 86 -9.69 -5.38 -14.40
CA SER A 86 -11.04 -5.39 -13.84
C SER A 86 -11.87 -4.16 -14.21
N SER A 87 -11.45 -3.40 -15.24
CA SER A 87 -12.19 -2.24 -15.76
C SER A 87 -13.00 -2.60 -17.00
#